data_AF-Q93AI8-F1
#
_entry.id   AF-Q93AI8-F1
#
_cell.length_a   1.000
_cell.length_b   1.000
_cell.length_c   1.000
_cell.angle_alpha   90.00
_cell.angle_beta   90.00
_cell.angle_gamma   90.00
#
_symmetry.space_group_name_H-M   'P 1'
#
loop_
_entity.id
_entity.type
_entity.pdbx_description
1 polymer ?
#
loop_
_entity_poly.entity_id
_entity_poly.type
_entity_poly.pdbx_seq_one_letter_code
_entity_poly.pdbx_strand_id
1 'polypeptide(L)'
;MALKQVRDQKKRLAGAWKCCDGFSDVVITIKVRAGKFTVSAIDKYDGEEPEIYDISWNEKQLELNFAVHWSSGRFIRYRFMPSVVPGRLELTYSFIGQELWERED
;
A
#
# COMPACT_ATOMS: atom_id res chain seq x y z
N MET A 1 14.32 6.23 -23.65
CA MET A 1 12.85 6.28 -23.48
C MET A 1 12.37 5.50 -22.24
N ALA A 2 12.84 4.26 -22.00
CA ALA A 2 12.42 3.45 -20.86
C ALA A 2 12.58 4.12 -19.48
N LEU A 3 13.71 4.79 -19.20
CA LEU A 3 13.94 5.46 -17.92
C LEU A 3 12.91 6.57 -17.60
N LYS A 4 12.46 7.28 -18.65
CA LYS A 4 11.44 8.33 -18.53
C LYS A 4 10.09 7.71 -18.20
N GLN A 5 9.72 6.65 -18.91
CA GLN A 5 8.48 5.90 -18.65
C GLN A 5 8.45 5.35 -17.22
N VAL A 6 9.52 4.72 -16.74
CA VAL A 6 9.60 4.20 -15.36
C VAL A 6 9.46 5.34 -14.35
N ARG A 7 10.15 6.46 -14.55
CA ARG A 7 10.04 7.63 -13.67
C ARG A 7 8.62 8.20 -13.65
N ASP A 8 7.95 8.21 -14.80
CA ASP A 8 6.57 8.67 -14.92
C ASP A 8 5.61 7.71 -14.20
N GLN A 9 5.82 6.38 -14.28
CA GLN A 9 5.03 5.42 -13.51
C GLN A 9 5.19 5.59 -12.00
N LYS A 10 6.42 5.78 -11.51
CA LYS A 10 6.65 6.07 -10.08
C LYS A 10 5.89 7.32 -9.63
N LYS A 11 5.92 8.39 -10.45
CA LYS A 11 5.17 9.62 -10.15
C LYS A 11 3.66 9.42 -10.12
N ARG A 12 3.10 8.54 -10.97
CA ARG A 12 1.67 8.22 -10.97
C ARG A 12 1.19 7.56 -9.68
N LEU A 13 2.08 6.89 -8.93
CA LEU A 13 1.77 6.34 -7.61
C LEU A 13 1.85 7.38 -6.48
N ALA A 14 2.47 8.53 -6.71
CA ALA A 14 2.58 9.55 -5.66
C ALA A 14 1.21 10.16 -5.35
N GLY A 15 0.83 10.16 -4.08
CA GLY A 15 -0.49 10.61 -3.65
C GLY A 15 -0.95 9.92 -2.37
N ALA A 16 -2.17 10.25 -1.94
CA ALA A 16 -2.87 9.56 -0.87
C ALA A 16 -4.00 8.72 -1.49
N TRP A 17 -4.05 7.45 -1.12
CA TRP A 17 -4.92 6.44 -1.71
C TRP A 17 -5.78 5.82 -0.64
N LYS A 18 -7.06 5.61 -0.94
CA LYS A 18 -8.03 4.91 -0.10
C LYS A 18 -8.73 3.84 -0.92
N CYS A 19 -9.35 2.87 -0.26
CA CYS A 19 -10.19 1.90 -0.94
C CYS A 19 -11.42 2.59 -1.57
N CYS A 20 -11.92 2.02 -2.67
CA CYS A 20 -13.14 2.47 -3.35
C CYS A 20 -14.42 1.82 -2.79
N ASP A 21 -14.30 0.95 -1.78
CA ASP A 21 -15.41 0.18 -1.22
C ASP A 21 -16.42 1.04 -0.43
N GLY A 22 -16.00 2.22 0.03
CA GLY A 22 -16.82 3.10 0.87
C GLY A 22 -16.87 2.68 2.35
N PHE A 23 -16.09 1.66 2.75
CA PHE A 23 -16.07 1.12 4.10
C PHE A 23 -14.69 1.20 4.77
N SER A 24 -13.61 1.17 3.99
CA SER A 24 -12.26 1.25 4.55
C SER A 24 -11.85 2.71 4.80
N ASP A 25 -11.51 3.01 6.06
CA ASP A 25 -10.96 4.30 6.48
C ASP A 25 -9.43 4.39 6.38
N VAL A 26 -8.79 3.30 5.92
CA VAL A 26 -7.34 3.25 5.70
C VAL A 26 -6.94 4.15 4.54
N VAL A 27 -5.99 5.05 4.80
CA VAL A 27 -5.36 5.90 3.81
C VAL A 27 -3.87 5.62 3.74
N ILE A 28 -3.40 5.20 2.57
CA ILE A 28 -1.98 4.95 2.28
C ILE A 28 -1.43 6.13 1.48
N THR A 29 -0.41 6.79 2.01
CA THR A 29 0.27 7.91 1.37
C THR A 29 1.62 7.48 0.81
N ILE A 30 1.82 7.72 -0.49
CA ILE A 30 3.06 7.42 -1.21
C ILE A 30 3.71 8.73 -1.63
N LYS A 31 4.97 8.92 -1.25
CA LYS A 31 5.82 10.02 -1.71
C LYS A 31 6.96 9.47 -2.56
N VAL A 32 7.32 10.20 -3.61
CA VAL A 32 8.46 9.86 -4.47
C VAL A 32 9.44 11.03 -4.51
N ARG A 33 10.67 10.81 -4.02
CA ARG A 33 11.75 11.80 -4.05
C ARG A 33 13.02 11.16 -4.58
N ALA A 34 13.66 11.81 -5.56
CA ALA A 34 14.86 11.29 -6.23
C ALA A 34 14.74 9.81 -6.68
N GLY A 35 13.54 9.39 -7.10
CA GLY A 35 13.26 8.02 -7.56
C GLY A 35 13.08 6.97 -6.45
N LYS A 36 13.18 7.37 -5.18
CA LYS A 36 12.93 6.54 -3.99
C LYS A 36 11.52 6.77 -3.46
N PHE A 37 10.92 5.70 -2.95
CA PHE A 37 9.60 5.72 -2.33
C PHE A 37 9.69 5.94 -0.82
N THR A 38 8.73 6.68 -0.28
CA THR A 38 8.40 6.71 1.15
C THR A 38 6.91 6.43 1.24
N VAL A 39 6.54 5.51 2.13
CA VAL A 39 5.16 5.10 2.32
C VAL A 39 4.80 5.32 3.78
N SER A 40 3.58 5.81 4.02
CA SER A 40 2.95 5.88 5.33
C SER A 40 1.49 5.46 5.21
N ALA A 41 0.88 5.03 6.30
CA ALA A 41 -0.53 4.70 6.35
C ALA A 41 -1.15 5.24 7.64
N ILE A 42 -2.48 5.39 7.64
CA ILE A 42 -3.27 5.72 8.82
C ILE A 42 -4.65 5.09 8.64
N ASP A 43 -5.19 4.45 9.68
CA ASP A 43 -6.61 4.18 9.78
C ASP A 43 -7.31 5.42 10.36
N LYS A 44 -8.18 6.06 9.57
CA LYS A 44 -8.85 7.29 10.01
C LYS A 44 -9.98 7.07 10.99
N TYR A 45 -10.42 5.82 11.19
CA TYR A 45 -11.48 5.50 12.14
C TYR A 45 -11.04 5.74 13.58
N ASP A 46 -9.84 5.28 13.95
CA ASP A 46 -9.29 5.35 15.31
C ASP A 46 -7.93 6.05 15.39
N GLY A 47 -7.34 6.42 14.25
CA GLY A 47 -6.03 7.07 14.18
C GLY A 47 -4.85 6.10 14.26
N GLU A 48 -5.07 4.79 14.08
CA GLU A 48 -3.98 3.80 14.09
C GLU A 48 -2.96 4.10 12.97
N GLU A 49 -1.69 4.24 13.34
CA GLU A 49 -0.57 4.38 12.41
C GLU A 49 0.31 3.12 12.45
N PRO A 50 0.37 2.32 11.37
CA PRO A 50 1.13 1.10 11.35
C PRO A 50 2.60 1.34 11.00
N GLU A 51 3.43 0.35 11.28
CA GLU A 51 4.83 0.32 10.84
C GLU A 51 4.93 -0.16 9.39
N ILE A 52 5.82 0.45 8.60
CA ILE A 52 5.99 0.17 7.17
C ILE A 52 7.37 -0.46 6.91
N TYR A 53 7.39 -1.57 6.15
CA TYR A 53 8.60 -2.34 5.88
C TYR A 53 8.77 -2.68 4.39
N ASP A 54 9.99 -3.14 4.04
CA ASP A 54 10.31 -3.81 2.77
C ASP A 54 9.89 -3.04 1.50
N ILE A 55 9.94 -1.71 1.56
CA ILE A 55 9.57 -0.85 0.44
C ILE A 55 10.52 -1.14 -0.75
N SER A 56 9.96 -1.68 -1.83
CA SER A 56 10.71 -2.06 -3.01
C SER A 56 9.94 -1.79 -4.30
N TRP A 57 10.66 -1.43 -5.36
CA TRP A 57 10.08 -1.15 -6.68
C TRP A 57 10.54 -2.20 -7.69
N ASN A 58 9.59 -2.84 -8.35
CA ASN A 58 9.87 -3.79 -9.43
C ASN A 58 9.71 -3.06 -10.77
N GLU A 59 10.84 -2.74 -11.42
CA GLU A 59 10.85 -2.01 -12.70
C GLU A 59 10.26 -2.80 -13.87
N LYS A 60 10.26 -4.14 -13.80
CA LYS A 60 9.73 -4.99 -14.88
C LYS A 60 8.20 -5.02 -14.86
N GLN A 61 7.62 -5.17 -13.66
CA GLN A 61 6.17 -5.25 -13.48
C GLN A 61 5.53 -3.89 -13.17
N LEU A 62 6.34 -2.84 -12.97
CA LEU A 62 5.90 -1.48 -12.66
C LEU A 62 5.04 -1.41 -11.40
N GLU A 63 5.47 -2.12 -10.36
CA GLU A 63 4.74 -2.27 -9.10
C GLU A 63 5.60 -1.87 -7.89
N LEU A 64 4.95 -1.25 -6.91
CA LEU A 64 5.51 -0.93 -5.60
C LEU A 64 5.05 -1.98 -4.59
N ASN A 65 6.00 -2.67 -3.97
CA ASN A 65 5.76 -3.65 -2.91
C ASN A 65 6.19 -3.05 -1.56
N PHE A 66 5.42 -3.31 -0.52
CA PHE A 66 5.76 -2.97 0.87
C PHE A 66 4.93 -3.81 1.82
N ALA A 67 5.40 -3.96 3.06
CA ALA A 67 4.63 -4.60 4.13
C ALA A 67 4.19 -3.58 5.17
N VAL A 68 3.08 -3.87 5.83
CA VAL A 68 2.45 -3.04 6.85
C VAL A 68 2.15 -3.91 8.05
N HIS A 69 2.61 -3.49 9.21
CA HIS A 69 2.30 -4.12 10.48
C HIS A 69 1.42 -3.18 11.31
N TRP A 70 0.15 -3.55 11.43
CA TRP A 70 -0.79 -2.86 12.28
C TRP A 70 -0.60 -3.31 13.73
N SER A 71 -0.71 -2.38 14.68
CA SER A 71 -0.61 -2.65 16.11
C SER A 71 -1.67 -3.64 16.59
N SER A 72 -2.79 -3.74 15.86
CA SER A 72 -3.80 -4.80 15.97
C SER A 72 -3.29 -6.22 15.64
N GLY A 73 -2.01 -6.39 15.30
CA GLY A 73 -1.35 -7.68 15.04
C GLY A 73 -1.44 -8.15 13.59
N ARG A 74 -1.98 -7.32 12.68
CA ARG A 74 -2.13 -7.68 11.27
C ARG A 74 -0.88 -7.33 10.49
N PHE A 75 -0.23 -8.34 9.91
CA PHE A 75 0.88 -8.15 8.98
C PHE A 75 0.40 -8.36 7.53
N ILE A 76 0.39 -7.29 6.74
CA ILE A 76 -0.17 -7.28 5.37
C ILE A 76 0.93 -6.90 4.39
N ARG A 77 1.08 -7.65 3.31
CA ARG A 77 1.92 -7.26 2.17
C ARG A 77 1.04 -6.63 1.10
N TYR A 78 1.43 -5.43 0.65
CA TYR A 78 0.75 -4.68 -0.39
C TYR A 78 1.58 -4.59 -1.65
N ARG A 79 0.88 -4.61 -2.78
CA ARG A 79 1.43 -4.43 -4.13
C ARG A 79 0.57 -3.44 -4.90
N PHE A 80 1.14 -2.27 -5.17
CA PHE A 80 0.50 -1.13 -5.81
C PHE A 80 0.95 -1.01 -7.25
N MET A 81 -0.01 -0.91 -8.18
CA MET A 81 0.24 -0.74 -9.61
C MET A 81 -0.54 0.46 -10.16
N PRO A 82 0.06 1.33 -10.99
CA PRO A 82 -0.69 2.38 -11.67
C PRO A 82 -1.81 1.79 -12.53
N SER A 83 -3.06 2.22 -12.34
CA SER A 83 -4.18 1.78 -13.20
C SER A 83 -4.09 2.42 -14.58
N VAL A 84 -4.75 1.85 -15.59
CA VAL A 84 -4.97 2.55 -16.88
C VAL A 84 -5.89 3.76 -16.73
N VAL A 85 -6.74 3.79 -15.70
CA VAL A 85 -7.65 4.91 -15.41
C VAL A 85 -6.90 5.98 -14.60
N PRO A 86 -6.84 7.25 -15.05
CA PRO A 86 -6.23 8.33 -14.27
C PRO A 86 -6.88 8.50 -12.89
N GLY A 87 -6.07 8.74 -11.87
CA GLY A 87 -6.55 8.90 -10.49
C GLY A 87 -6.98 7.59 -9.82
N ARG A 88 -6.66 6.44 -10.40
CA ARG A 88 -6.84 5.12 -9.77
C ARG A 88 -5.54 4.33 -9.75
N LEU A 89 -5.51 3.35 -8.87
CA LEU A 89 -4.49 2.31 -8.85
C LEU A 89 -5.12 0.96 -8.60
N GLU A 90 -4.37 -0.07 -8.95
CA GLU A 90 -4.69 -1.45 -8.62
C GLU A 90 -3.90 -1.86 -7.40
N LEU A 91 -4.59 -2.50 -6.46
CA LEU A 91 -4.03 -3.01 -5.23
C LEU A 91 -4.24 -4.51 -5.16
N THR A 92 -3.15 -5.25 -4.99
CA THR A 92 -3.20 -6.63 -4.49
C THR A 92 -2.60 -6.67 -3.11
N TYR A 93 -3.24 -7.38 -2.20
CA TYR A 93 -2.69 -7.59 -0.86
C TYR A 93 -2.77 -9.05 -0.45
N SER A 94 -1.82 -9.46 0.39
CA SER A 94 -1.87 -10.73 1.09
C SER A 94 -1.75 -10.49 2.59
N PHE A 95 -2.55 -11.21 3.35
CA PHE A 95 -2.60 -11.15 4.80
C PHE A 95 -2.38 -12.56 5.34
N ILE A 96 -1.62 -12.65 6.42
CA ILE A 96 -1.49 -13.88 7.21
C ILE A 96 -1.89 -13.51 8.63
N GLY A 97 -2.88 -14.22 9.17
CA GLY A 97 -3.35 -14.08 10.54
C GLY A 97 -3.22 -15.40 11.27
N GLN A 98 -3.07 -15.32 12.59
CA GLN A 98 -3.20 -16.45 13.50
C GLN A 98 -4.24 -16.06 14.54
N GLU A 99 -5.20 -16.96 14.78
CA GLU A 99 -6.26 -16.74 15.75
C GLU A 99 -6.25 -17.86 16.78
N LEU A 100 -6.67 -17.52 17.99
CA LEU A 100 -6.98 -18.47 19.04
C LEU A 100 -8.49 -18.39 19.28
N TRP A 101 -9.17 -19.52 19.17
CA TRP A 101 -10.61 -19.62 19.39
C TRP A 101 -10.84 -20.47 20.63
N GLU A 102 -11.83 -20.09 21.43
CA GLU A 102 -12.32 -20.89 22.55
C GLU A 102 -13.69 -21.50 22.23
N ARG A 103 -14.13 -22.45 23.05
CA ARG A 103 -15.42 -23.11 22.88
C ARG A 103 -16.53 -22.22 23.46
N GLU A 104 -17.58 -21.97 22.69
CA GLU A 104 -18.84 -21.42 23.21
C GLU A 104 -19.65 -22.56 23.86
N ASP A 105 -20.08 -22.38 25.11
CA ASP A 105 -20.90 -23.35 25.86
C ASP A 105 -22.39 -23.24 25.53
#